data_AF-A0A7S1J9M2-F1
#
_entry.id   AF-A0A7S1J9M2-F1
#
_cell.length_a   1.000
_cell.length_b   1.000
_cell.length_c   1.000
_cell.angle_alpha   90.00
_cell.angle_beta   90.00
_cell.angle_gamma   90.00
#
_symmetry.space_group_name_H-M   'P 1'
#
loop_
_entity.id
_entity.type
_entity.pdbx_description
1 polymer ?
#
loop_
_entity_poly.entity_id
_entity_poly.type
_entity_poly.pdbx_seq_one_letter_code
_entity_poly.pdbx_strand_id
1 'polypeptide(L)'
;WPFYSVVFSWQAIQVGALHFLAVGDWGCDLGIKCVQHKVAASMGKVGALLNIEFVVGLGDHFYPNGLSRDVHDKRFQQTFERVYTAPALQKRWYNVLGNHDWSGNVSAHLAYTNVSSRWYEPDFFFTDIYRIQGGGTVQILYLDTNSLTFNQSSSKRMPMQQSRMLMEQQRRQAPWLREQLTQSTADWLLVVGHHGVYSGCARK
;
A
#
# COMPACT_ATOMS: atom_id res chain seq x y z
N TRP A 1 -5.05 -44.70 20.50
CA TRP A 1 -4.15 -43.58 20.87
C TRP A 1 -3.22 -43.31 19.69
N PRO A 2 -3.07 -42.08 19.17
CA PRO A 2 -3.90 -40.86 19.28
C PRO A 2 -4.51 -40.46 17.90
N PHE A 3 -5.73 -39.96 17.80
CA PHE A 3 -6.15 -38.55 17.94
C PHE A 3 -5.34 -37.54 17.13
N TYR A 4 -5.87 -37.16 15.96
CA TYR A 4 -5.53 -35.92 15.28
C TYR A 4 -6.25 -34.77 15.98
N SER A 5 -5.52 -34.00 16.77
CA SER A 5 -5.99 -32.71 17.27
C SER A 5 -5.78 -31.67 16.16
N VAL A 6 -6.84 -31.28 15.47
CA VAL A 6 -6.84 -30.01 14.73
C VAL A 6 -7.14 -28.92 15.76
N VAL A 7 -6.09 -28.23 16.22
CA VAL A 7 -6.25 -27.03 17.03
C VAL A 7 -6.65 -25.90 16.09
N PHE A 8 -7.95 -25.65 15.96
CA PHE A 8 -8.43 -24.35 15.48
C PHE A 8 -8.28 -23.37 16.65
N SER A 9 -7.17 -22.63 16.70
CA SER A 9 -7.15 -21.43 17.51
C SER A 9 -8.00 -20.38 16.81
N TRP A 10 -9.28 -20.30 17.19
CA TRP A 10 -9.99 -19.04 17.13
C TRP A 10 -9.26 -18.12 18.08
N GLN A 11 -8.25 -17.37 17.61
CA GLN A 11 -7.91 -16.14 18.32
C GLN A 11 -9.20 -15.32 18.27
N ALA A 12 -9.89 -15.27 19.41
CA ALA A 12 -10.99 -14.33 19.60
C ALA A 12 -10.48 -12.97 19.13
N ILE A 13 -11.28 -12.28 18.33
CA ILE A 13 -11.01 -10.89 17.92
C ILE A 13 -10.59 -10.16 19.20
N GLN A 14 -9.32 -9.75 19.26
CA GLN A 14 -8.76 -9.16 20.46
C GLN A 14 -9.45 -7.82 20.66
N VAL A 15 -10.27 -7.73 21.70
CA VAL A 15 -10.92 -6.47 22.07
C VAL A 15 -9.81 -5.47 22.38
N GLY A 16 -9.82 -4.35 21.67
CA GLY A 16 -8.84 -3.29 21.81
C GLY A 16 -7.62 -3.39 20.89
N ALA A 17 -7.52 -4.39 20.00
CA ALA A 17 -6.45 -4.47 19.01
C ALA A 17 -6.68 -3.54 17.81
N LEU A 18 -5.58 -3.15 17.15
CA LEU A 18 -5.61 -2.43 15.88
C LEU A 18 -5.72 -3.44 14.72
N HIS A 19 -6.85 -3.44 14.01
CA HIS A 19 -7.06 -4.29 12.84
C HIS A 19 -7.00 -3.49 11.55
N PHE A 20 -6.20 -3.94 10.59
CA PHE A 20 -6.14 -3.37 9.24
C PHE A 20 -5.92 -4.50 8.22
N LEU A 21 -6.26 -4.24 6.95
CA LEU A 21 -5.90 -5.13 5.85
C LEU A 21 -4.71 -4.57 5.10
N ALA A 22 -3.83 -5.44 4.59
CA ALA A 22 -2.78 -5.07 3.65
C ALA A 22 -3.00 -5.80 2.32
N VAL A 23 -2.89 -5.10 1.21
CA VAL A 23 -3.05 -5.66 -0.14
C VAL A 23 -2.10 -4.97 -1.12
N GLY A 24 -1.34 -5.75 -1.89
CA GLY A 24 -0.46 -5.28 -2.96
C GLY A 24 -0.86 -5.87 -4.30
N ASP A 25 -0.30 -5.31 -5.37
CA ASP A 25 -0.38 -5.89 -6.73
C ASP A 25 -1.84 -6.13 -7.15
N TRP A 26 -2.72 -5.23 -6.72
CA TRP A 26 -4.15 -5.42 -6.80
C TRP A 26 -4.77 -4.75 -8.02
N GLY A 27 -4.01 -3.90 -8.71
CA GLY A 27 -4.45 -3.33 -9.97
C GLY A 27 -4.86 -4.41 -10.97
N CYS A 28 -5.89 -4.12 -11.74
CA CYS A 28 -6.32 -5.00 -12.82
C CYS A 28 -5.88 -4.40 -14.15
N ASP A 29 -5.21 -5.20 -14.99
CA ASP A 29 -5.17 -4.89 -16.42
C ASP A 29 -6.56 -5.11 -17.00
N LEU A 30 -7.19 -4.04 -17.47
CA LEU A 30 -8.55 -4.07 -18.01
C LEU A 30 -8.68 -4.90 -19.30
N GLY A 31 -7.55 -5.27 -19.93
CA GLY A 31 -7.51 -6.15 -21.11
C GLY A 31 -7.46 -7.65 -20.82
N ILE A 32 -7.34 -8.07 -19.54
CA ILE A 32 -7.14 -9.47 -19.16
C ILE A 32 -8.11 -9.87 -18.04
N LYS A 33 -8.48 -11.16 -17.99
CA LYS A 33 -9.25 -11.71 -16.87
C LYS A 33 -8.45 -11.60 -15.57
N CYS A 34 -8.84 -10.70 -14.68
CA CYS A 34 -8.21 -10.58 -13.36
C CYS A 34 -9.15 -10.97 -12.22
N VAL A 35 -8.55 -11.29 -11.07
CA VAL A 35 -9.25 -11.81 -9.88
C VAL A 35 -9.57 -10.72 -8.85
N GLN A 36 -9.32 -9.45 -9.18
CA GLN A 36 -9.42 -8.32 -8.26
C GLN A 36 -10.78 -8.25 -7.54
N HIS A 37 -11.89 -8.37 -8.27
CA HIS A 37 -13.23 -8.36 -7.66
C HIS A 37 -13.46 -9.50 -6.65
N LYS A 38 -12.83 -10.68 -6.86
CA LYS A 38 -12.92 -11.79 -5.90
C LYS A 38 -12.12 -11.48 -4.64
N VAL A 39 -10.93 -10.88 -4.80
CA VAL A 39 -10.11 -10.41 -3.66
C VAL A 39 -10.87 -9.34 -2.89
N ALA A 40 -11.44 -8.34 -3.57
CA ALA A 40 -12.25 -7.29 -2.95
C ALA A 40 -13.46 -7.85 -2.16
N ALA A 41 -14.15 -8.86 -2.70
CA ALA A 41 -15.24 -9.53 -2.00
C ALA A 41 -14.77 -10.25 -0.73
N SER A 42 -13.62 -10.95 -0.78
CA SER A 42 -13.02 -11.59 0.39
C SER A 42 -12.55 -10.57 1.43
N MET A 43 -11.90 -9.49 0.99
CA MET A 43 -11.53 -8.37 1.86
C MET A 43 -12.74 -7.76 2.56
N GLY A 44 -13.89 -7.62 1.86
CA GLY A 44 -15.12 -7.13 2.46
C GLY A 44 -15.63 -8.02 3.60
N LYS A 45 -15.56 -9.36 3.44
CA LYS A 45 -15.95 -10.32 4.49
C LYS A 45 -15.00 -10.28 5.68
N VAL A 46 -13.69 -10.32 5.43
CA VAL A 46 -12.67 -10.27 6.48
C VAL A 46 -12.68 -8.93 7.21
N GLY A 47 -12.82 -7.83 6.47
CA GLY A 47 -12.91 -6.49 7.02
C GLY A 47 -14.11 -6.32 7.96
N ALA A 48 -15.26 -6.89 7.60
CA ALA A 48 -16.44 -6.88 8.46
C ALA A 48 -16.25 -7.75 9.70
N LEU A 49 -15.63 -8.93 9.55
CA LEU A 49 -15.35 -9.84 10.65
C LEU A 49 -14.40 -9.21 11.68
N LEU A 50 -13.34 -8.55 11.23
CA LEU A 50 -12.31 -7.98 12.11
C LEU A 50 -12.64 -6.54 12.57
N ASN A 51 -13.67 -5.91 12.02
CA ASN A 51 -13.96 -4.49 12.21
C ASN A 51 -12.72 -3.61 12.00
N ILE A 52 -12.19 -3.62 10.77
CA ILE A 52 -10.93 -2.94 10.45
C ILE A 52 -11.04 -1.41 10.55
N GLU A 53 -9.92 -0.78 10.92
CA GLU A 53 -9.77 0.67 11.03
C GLU A 53 -9.39 1.30 9.68
N PHE A 54 -8.51 0.64 8.92
CA PHE A 54 -8.00 1.11 7.64
C PHE A 54 -7.51 -0.04 6.74
N VAL A 55 -7.11 0.31 5.52
CA VAL A 55 -6.44 -0.58 4.56
C VAL A 55 -5.08 0.01 4.19
N VAL A 56 -4.09 -0.84 3.95
CA VAL A 56 -2.77 -0.48 3.43
C VAL A 56 -2.64 -1.02 2.01
N GLY A 57 -2.46 -0.13 1.04
CA GLY A 57 -2.16 -0.46 -0.36
C GLY A 57 -0.65 -0.54 -0.57
N LEU A 58 -0.14 -1.69 -0.99
CA LEU A 58 1.30 -1.97 -1.11
C LEU A 58 1.86 -1.72 -2.53
N GLY A 59 1.24 -0.83 -3.31
CA GLY A 59 1.68 -0.49 -4.66
C GLY A 59 1.14 -1.39 -5.76
N ASP A 60 1.45 -0.97 -6.99
CA ASP A 60 0.94 -1.51 -8.24
C ASP A 60 -0.59 -1.46 -8.31
N HIS A 61 -1.10 -0.24 -8.09
CA HIS A 61 -2.52 0.07 -8.08
C HIS A 61 -3.12 0.01 -9.50
N PHE A 62 -2.35 0.36 -10.53
CA PHE A 62 -2.83 0.46 -11.90
C PHE A 62 -1.88 -0.21 -12.91
N TYR A 63 -2.06 -1.51 -13.13
CA TYR A 63 -1.34 -2.21 -14.19
C TYR A 63 -1.81 -1.85 -15.62
N PRO A 64 -0.97 -2.10 -16.64
CA PRO A 64 0.45 -2.38 -16.51
C PRO A 64 1.31 -1.10 -16.50
N ASN A 65 0.78 0.07 -16.83
CA ASN A 65 1.58 1.28 -17.06
C ASN A 65 1.13 2.48 -16.22
N GLY A 66 0.58 2.25 -15.04
CA GLY A 66 0.12 3.31 -14.15
C GLY A 66 -1.05 4.09 -14.74
N LEU A 67 -1.18 5.34 -14.29
CA LEU A 67 -2.16 6.29 -14.79
C LEU A 67 -1.62 7.04 -16.01
N SER A 68 -2.47 7.17 -17.04
CA SER A 68 -2.13 7.86 -18.28
C SER A 68 -2.52 9.34 -18.27
N ARG A 69 -3.40 9.73 -17.34
CA ARG A 69 -3.95 11.08 -17.21
C ARG A 69 -3.67 11.65 -15.82
N ASP A 70 -4.28 12.79 -15.54
CA ASP A 70 -4.24 13.47 -14.25
C ASP A 70 -5.16 12.78 -13.22
N VAL A 71 -5.48 13.51 -12.15
CA VAL A 71 -6.36 13.09 -11.06
C VAL A 71 -7.75 12.63 -11.51
N HIS A 72 -8.18 12.97 -12.73
CA HIS A 72 -9.46 12.56 -13.31
C HIS A 72 -9.37 11.32 -14.20
N ASP A 73 -8.25 10.58 -14.17
CA ASP A 73 -8.15 9.30 -14.88
C ASP A 73 -9.27 8.33 -14.44
N LYS A 74 -10.00 7.76 -15.42
CA LYS A 74 -11.11 6.84 -15.17
C LYS A 74 -10.67 5.56 -14.45
N ARG A 75 -9.37 5.25 -14.47
CA ARG A 75 -8.78 4.11 -13.76
C ARG A 75 -9.05 4.15 -12.26
N PHE A 76 -9.08 5.31 -11.61
CA PHE A 76 -9.49 5.39 -10.20
C PHE A 76 -10.90 4.83 -9.98
N GLN A 77 -11.84 5.17 -10.85
CA GLN A 77 -13.21 4.66 -10.76
C GLN A 77 -13.28 3.17 -11.11
N GLN A 78 -12.60 2.76 -12.17
CA GLN A 78 -12.69 1.41 -12.72
C GLN A 78 -11.95 0.36 -11.89
N THR A 79 -10.84 0.73 -11.28
CA THR A 79 -9.92 -0.20 -10.60
C THR A 79 -9.94 -0.02 -9.07
N PHE A 80 -10.46 1.10 -8.53
CA PHE A 80 -10.54 1.31 -7.09
C PHE A 80 -11.98 1.51 -6.61
N GLU A 81 -12.62 2.63 -6.96
CA GLU A 81 -13.89 3.04 -6.32
C GLU A 81 -15.05 2.07 -6.56
N ARG A 82 -15.17 1.54 -7.79
CA ARG A 82 -16.23 0.59 -8.16
C ARG A 82 -15.88 -0.86 -7.84
N VAL A 83 -14.66 -1.13 -7.38
CA VAL A 83 -14.20 -2.49 -7.06
C VAL A 83 -14.33 -2.77 -5.56
N TYR A 84 -13.83 -1.87 -4.73
CA TYR A 84 -13.77 -2.04 -3.28
C TYR A 84 -14.98 -1.41 -2.59
N THR A 85 -16.18 -1.86 -2.94
CA THR A 85 -17.46 -1.22 -2.55
C THR A 85 -18.04 -1.74 -1.23
N ALA A 86 -17.51 -2.84 -0.67
CA ALA A 86 -18.02 -3.41 0.57
C ALA A 86 -18.03 -2.39 1.73
N PRO A 87 -19.06 -2.35 2.60
CA PRO A 87 -19.16 -1.37 3.69
C PRO A 87 -17.93 -1.34 4.60
N ALA A 88 -17.37 -2.50 4.93
CA ALA A 88 -16.16 -2.60 5.75
C ALA A 88 -14.89 -2.01 5.09
N LEU A 89 -14.92 -1.78 3.78
CA LEU A 89 -13.81 -1.18 3.02
C LEU A 89 -14.02 0.32 2.74
N GLN A 90 -15.13 0.91 3.21
CA GLN A 90 -15.38 2.36 3.19
C GLN A 90 -14.58 3.05 4.32
N LYS A 91 -13.28 2.76 4.36
CA LYS A 91 -12.29 3.24 5.34
C LYS A 91 -11.19 3.97 4.58
N ARG A 92 -10.27 4.61 5.31
CA ARG A 92 -9.08 5.20 4.69
C ARG A 92 -8.15 4.09 4.19
N TRP A 93 -7.58 4.30 3.01
CA TRP A 93 -6.57 3.48 2.37
C TRP A 93 -5.27 4.26 2.35
N TYR A 94 -4.28 3.76 3.08
CA TYR A 94 -2.93 4.32 3.12
C TYR A 94 -2.10 3.61 2.06
N ASN A 95 -1.80 4.33 0.97
CA ASN A 95 -1.20 3.73 -0.21
C ASN A 95 0.28 4.10 -0.33
N VAL A 96 1.07 3.20 -0.93
CA VAL A 96 2.42 3.46 -1.42
C VAL A 96 2.52 3.09 -2.89
N LEU A 97 3.40 3.74 -3.66
CA LEU A 97 3.57 3.44 -5.09
C LEU A 97 4.35 2.16 -5.34
N GLY A 98 3.91 1.40 -6.35
CA GLY A 98 4.67 0.30 -6.95
C GLY A 98 5.39 0.71 -8.23
N ASN A 99 6.16 -0.21 -8.83
CA ASN A 99 6.93 0.08 -10.03
C ASN A 99 6.04 0.28 -11.28
N HIS A 100 4.89 -0.37 -11.35
CA HIS A 100 3.93 -0.15 -12.44
C HIS A 100 3.26 1.22 -12.32
N ASP A 101 3.04 1.73 -11.11
CA ASP A 101 2.50 3.08 -10.91
C ASP A 101 3.49 4.15 -11.41
N TRP A 102 4.79 3.96 -11.14
CA TRP A 102 5.88 4.80 -11.65
C TRP A 102 6.04 4.81 -13.17
N SER A 103 5.43 3.84 -13.86
CA SER A 103 5.39 3.85 -15.34
C SER A 103 4.40 4.88 -15.90
N GLY A 104 3.54 5.44 -15.05
CA GLY A 104 2.55 6.46 -15.41
C GLY A 104 2.74 7.79 -14.68
N ASN A 105 1.62 8.48 -14.45
CA ASN A 105 1.56 9.77 -13.76
C ASN A 105 1.39 9.61 -12.24
N VAL A 106 2.50 9.46 -11.52
CA VAL A 106 2.52 9.35 -10.05
C VAL A 106 1.99 10.59 -9.33
N SER A 107 2.06 11.78 -9.95
CA SER A 107 1.47 12.99 -9.34
C SER A 107 -0.05 12.93 -9.26
N ALA A 108 -0.70 12.18 -10.16
CA ALA A 108 -2.16 11.97 -10.11
C ALA A 108 -2.58 11.14 -8.89
N HIS A 109 -1.75 10.17 -8.46
CA HIS A 109 -1.97 9.40 -7.23
C HIS A 109 -2.01 10.31 -6.00
N LEU A 110 -0.99 11.15 -5.85
CA LEU A 110 -0.90 12.07 -4.71
C LEU A 110 -2.08 13.07 -4.71
N ALA A 111 -2.40 13.62 -5.88
CA ALA A 111 -3.52 14.54 -6.05
C ALA A 111 -4.88 13.90 -5.72
N TYR A 112 -5.04 12.60 -5.95
CA TYR A 112 -6.31 11.90 -5.70
C TYR A 112 -6.66 11.80 -4.21
N THR A 113 -5.69 12.00 -3.32
CA THR A 113 -5.92 12.20 -1.88
C THR A 113 -6.89 13.35 -1.60
N ASN A 114 -6.93 14.38 -2.45
CA ASN A 114 -7.86 15.51 -2.32
C ASN A 114 -9.20 15.29 -3.02
N VAL A 115 -9.39 14.14 -3.68
CA VAL A 115 -10.61 13.80 -4.43
C VAL A 115 -11.41 12.73 -3.71
N SER A 116 -10.75 11.69 -3.18
CA SER A 116 -11.41 10.59 -2.48
C SER A 116 -11.00 10.54 -1.02
N SER A 117 -11.98 10.64 -0.12
CA SER A 117 -11.73 10.51 1.33
C SER A 117 -11.20 9.14 1.74
N ARG A 118 -11.36 8.13 0.87
CA ARG A 118 -10.80 6.79 1.04
C ARG A 118 -9.36 6.71 0.58
N TRP A 119 -8.92 7.51 -0.38
CA TRP A 119 -7.55 7.45 -0.89
C TRP A 119 -6.65 8.36 -0.07
N TYR A 120 -5.59 7.82 0.52
CA TYR A 120 -4.63 8.61 1.27
C TYR A 120 -3.20 8.25 0.88
N GLU A 121 -2.60 9.15 0.13
CA GLU A 121 -1.23 9.09 -0.35
C GLU A 121 -0.72 10.55 -0.46
N PRO A 122 -0.44 11.21 0.68
CA PRO A 122 -0.22 12.66 0.72
C PRO A 122 1.15 13.10 0.16
N ASP A 123 2.15 12.21 0.16
CA ASP A 123 3.48 12.40 -0.44
C ASP A 123 4.01 11.01 -0.85
N PHE A 124 5.15 10.95 -1.53
CA PHE A 124 5.80 9.71 -1.95
C PHE A 124 6.18 8.79 -0.78
N PHE A 125 6.46 9.38 0.37
CA PHE A 125 6.72 8.68 1.61
C PHE A 125 6.21 9.53 2.77
N PHE A 126 5.64 8.89 3.77
CA PHE A 126 5.01 9.57 4.90
C PHE A 126 4.92 8.63 6.10
N THR A 127 4.50 9.16 7.25
CA THR A 127 4.28 8.36 8.45
C THR A 127 2.93 8.70 9.06
N ASP A 128 2.33 7.74 9.76
CA ASP A 128 1.19 7.97 10.63
C ASP A 128 1.36 7.19 11.95
N ILE A 129 0.73 7.67 13.02
CA ILE A 129 0.80 7.07 14.36
C ILE A 129 -0.60 6.72 14.83
N TYR A 130 -0.81 5.44 15.11
CA TYR A 130 -2.07 4.88 15.55
C TYR A 130 -2.01 4.55 17.03
N ARG A 131 -3.09 4.85 17.76
CA ARG A 131 -3.26 4.41 19.15
C ARG A 131 -4.01 3.08 19.17
N ILE A 132 -3.48 2.12 19.89
CA ILE A 132 -4.16 0.84 20.13
C ILE A 132 -5.12 1.06 21.30
N GLN A 133 -6.38 0.71 21.14
CA GLN A 133 -7.41 0.91 22.18
C GLN A 133 -7.07 0.14 23.47
N GLY A 134 -6.45 -1.04 23.35
CA GLY A 134 -5.92 -1.84 24.46
C GLY A 134 -4.63 -1.30 25.09
N GLY A 135 -4.10 -0.19 24.59
CA GLY A 135 -2.87 0.46 25.08
C GLY A 135 -1.70 0.37 24.09
N GLY A 136 -0.89 1.42 24.08
CA GLY A 136 0.29 1.54 23.22
C GLY A 136 0.01 2.20 21.87
N THR A 137 1.07 2.30 21.08
CA THR A 137 1.14 3.04 19.82
C THR A 137 1.83 2.25 18.73
N VAL A 138 1.37 2.45 17.50
CA VAL A 138 1.98 1.90 16.30
C VAL A 138 2.33 3.06 15.39
N GLN A 139 3.60 3.24 15.07
CA GLN A 139 4.01 4.11 13.97
C GLN A 139 4.19 3.28 12.70
N ILE A 140 3.61 3.73 11.60
CA ILE A 140 3.78 3.09 10.29
C ILE A 140 4.50 4.07 9.36
N LEU A 141 5.64 3.65 8.83
CA LEU A 141 6.41 4.37 7.81
C LEU A 141 6.02 3.82 6.43
N TYR A 142 5.44 4.66 5.60
CA TYR A 142 5.04 4.36 4.23
C TYR A 142 6.13 4.86 3.27
N LEU A 143 6.78 3.94 2.56
CA LEU A 143 7.96 4.21 1.75
C LEU A 143 7.67 4.12 0.25
N ASP A 144 8.30 5.01 -0.53
CA ASP A 144 8.49 4.78 -1.95
C ASP A 144 9.81 4.03 -2.17
N THR A 145 9.69 2.71 -2.24
CA THR A 145 10.84 1.82 -2.47
C THR A 145 11.47 1.96 -3.86
N ASN A 146 10.75 2.54 -4.84
CA ASN A 146 11.30 2.76 -6.19
C ASN A 146 12.41 3.81 -6.12
N SER A 147 12.19 4.93 -5.43
CA SER A 147 13.24 5.93 -5.26
C SER A 147 14.39 5.43 -4.41
N LEU A 148 14.14 4.63 -3.36
CA LEU A 148 15.22 4.06 -2.55
C LEU A 148 16.13 3.08 -3.33
N THR A 149 15.54 2.29 -4.23
CA THR A 149 16.27 1.31 -5.06
C THR A 149 16.74 1.87 -6.40
N PHE A 150 16.40 3.13 -6.72
CA PHE A 150 16.76 3.73 -8.00
C PHE A 150 18.28 3.81 -8.17
N ASN A 151 18.75 3.21 -9.26
CA ASN A 151 20.14 3.29 -9.70
C ASN A 151 20.19 3.95 -11.09
N GLN A 152 20.86 5.10 -11.15
CA GLN A 152 21.01 5.89 -12.38
C GLN A 152 21.67 5.09 -13.51
N SER A 153 22.63 4.23 -13.19
CA SER A 153 23.39 3.45 -14.18
C SER A 153 22.52 2.43 -14.93
N SER A 154 21.41 1.98 -14.33
CA SER A 154 20.43 1.07 -14.93
C SER A 154 19.26 1.77 -15.62
N SER A 155 19.16 3.11 -15.55
CA SER A 155 17.97 3.89 -15.94
C SER A 155 17.78 4.13 -17.44
N LYS A 156 18.56 3.49 -18.33
CA LYS A 156 18.60 3.78 -19.78
C LYS A 156 17.25 3.64 -20.53
N ARG A 157 16.19 3.16 -19.88
CA ARG A 157 14.85 2.96 -20.44
C ARG A 157 13.75 3.85 -19.83
N MET A 158 14.05 4.68 -18.82
CA MET A 158 13.04 5.53 -18.18
C MET A 158 13.03 6.96 -18.73
N PRO A 159 11.85 7.61 -18.87
CA PRO A 159 11.73 9.03 -19.15
C PRO A 159 12.56 9.89 -18.19
N MET A 160 13.29 10.87 -18.74
CA MET A 160 14.20 11.73 -17.97
C MET A 160 13.51 12.45 -16.79
N GLN A 161 12.24 12.85 -16.96
CA GLN A 161 11.47 13.49 -15.90
C GLN A 161 11.23 12.55 -14.71
N GLN A 162 10.80 11.31 -14.96
CA GLN A 162 10.59 10.31 -13.92
C GLN A 162 11.90 9.97 -13.21
N SER A 163 13.00 9.80 -13.96
CA SER A 163 14.34 9.59 -13.38
C SER A 163 14.77 10.74 -12.46
N ARG A 164 14.48 12.00 -12.84
CA ARG A 164 14.77 13.17 -11.98
C ARG A 164 13.95 13.15 -10.70
N MET A 165 12.65 12.85 -10.79
CA MET A 165 11.77 12.74 -9.63
C MET A 165 12.25 11.64 -8.68
N LEU A 166 12.58 10.44 -9.18
CA LEU A 166 13.11 9.34 -8.37
C LEU A 166 14.39 9.74 -7.62
N MET A 167 15.33 10.41 -8.28
CA MET A 167 16.56 10.89 -7.64
C MET A 167 16.28 11.94 -6.55
N GLU A 168 15.37 12.86 -6.82
CA GLU A 168 14.97 13.88 -5.86
C GLU A 168 14.35 13.21 -4.62
N GLN A 169 13.41 12.28 -4.82
CA GLN A 169 12.78 11.56 -3.73
C GLN A 169 13.78 10.67 -2.97
N GLN A 170 14.75 10.06 -3.64
CA GLN A 170 15.80 9.29 -2.98
C GLN A 170 16.62 10.16 -2.01
N ARG A 171 16.97 11.39 -2.43
CA ARG A 171 17.71 12.35 -1.60
C ARG A 171 16.91 12.85 -0.40
N ARG A 172 15.58 12.97 -0.53
CA ARG A 172 14.69 13.36 0.57
C ARG A 172 14.39 12.19 1.52
N GLN A 173 14.10 11.01 0.97
CA GLN A 173 13.59 9.87 1.72
C GLN A 173 14.66 9.17 2.56
N ALA A 174 15.89 9.03 2.06
CA ALA A 174 16.96 8.34 2.79
C ALA A 174 17.28 8.98 4.17
N PRO A 175 17.52 10.30 4.28
CA PRO A 175 17.71 10.94 5.58
C PRO A 175 16.43 10.94 6.43
N TRP A 176 15.26 11.18 5.82
CA TRP A 176 13.97 11.13 6.51
C TRP A 176 13.72 9.76 7.15
N LEU A 177 13.96 8.66 6.43
CA LEU A 177 13.76 7.31 6.94
C LEU A 177 14.69 7.03 8.13
N ARG A 178 15.98 7.43 8.03
CA ARG A 178 16.92 7.31 9.14
C ARG A 178 16.42 8.09 10.36
N GLU A 179 15.93 9.30 10.14
CA GLU A 179 15.36 10.12 11.21
C GLU A 179 14.18 9.41 11.89
N GLN A 180 13.18 8.97 11.12
CA GLN A 180 12.01 8.27 11.67
C GLN A 180 12.39 7.00 12.45
N LEU A 181 13.34 6.21 11.93
CA LEU A 181 13.81 4.99 12.61
C LEU A 181 14.55 5.28 13.91
N THR A 182 15.28 6.40 13.99
CA THR A 182 16.08 6.75 15.19
C THR A 182 15.29 7.52 16.25
N GLN A 183 14.26 8.26 15.85
CA GLN A 183 13.49 9.11 16.75
C GLN A 183 12.15 8.51 17.20
N SER A 184 11.70 7.41 16.59
CA SER A 184 10.44 6.78 16.97
C SER A 184 10.44 6.35 18.43
N THR A 185 9.39 6.76 19.16
CA THR A 185 9.11 6.32 20.53
C THR A 185 7.88 5.40 20.58
N ALA A 186 7.35 4.98 19.43
CA ALA A 186 6.19 4.11 19.37
C ALA A 186 6.53 2.70 19.88
N ASP A 187 5.55 2.04 20.51
CA ASP A 187 5.72 0.67 21.01
C ASP A 187 5.97 -0.32 19.86
N TRP A 188 5.40 -0.03 18.69
CA TRP A 188 5.61 -0.77 17.46
C TRP A 188 5.95 0.18 16.30
N LEU A 189 7.00 -0.16 15.55
CA LEU A 189 7.36 0.54 14.32
C LEU A 189 7.27 -0.44 13.14
N LEU A 190 6.34 -0.16 12.23
CA LEU A 190 6.13 -0.91 11.00
C LEU A 190 6.68 -0.13 9.81
N VAL A 191 7.28 -0.83 8.86
CA VAL A 191 7.74 -0.24 7.60
C VAL A 191 6.99 -0.91 6.46
N VAL A 192 6.38 -0.09 5.61
CA VAL A 192 5.56 -0.49 4.48
C VAL A 192 6.20 0.01 3.19
N GLY A 193 6.34 -0.87 2.21
CA GLY A 193 6.88 -0.54 0.90
C GLY A 193 6.54 -1.63 -0.11
N HIS A 194 6.61 -1.30 -1.39
CA HIS A 194 6.26 -2.21 -2.47
C HIS A 194 7.27 -3.37 -2.64
N HIS A 195 8.56 -3.06 -2.72
CA HIS A 195 9.59 -4.08 -2.93
C HIS A 195 9.92 -4.82 -1.62
N GLY A 196 9.84 -6.15 -1.64
CA GLY A 196 10.24 -6.99 -0.52
C GLY A 196 11.77 -7.01 -0.31
N VAL A 197 12.20 -6.99 0.95
CA VAL A 197 13.62 -7.16 1.33
C VAL A 197 14.09 -8.60 1.06
N TYR A 198 13.22 -9.57 1.35
CA TYR A 198 13.42 -10.98 1.07
C TYR A 198 12.18 -11.54 0.36
N SER A 199 12.38 -12.43 -0.61
CA SER A 199 11.29 -13.15 -1.28
C SER A 199 11.78 -14.55 -1.67
N GLY A 200 10.91 -15.55 -1.53
CA GLY A 200 11.17 -16.92 -1.95
C GLY A 200 10.98 -17.16 -3.45
N CYS A 201 10.56 -16.15 -4.21
CA CYS A 201 10.44 -16.25 -5.66
C CYS A 201 11.84 -16.30 -6.29
N ALA A 202 12.10 -17.33 -7.09
CA ALA A 202 13.27 -17.36 -7.96
C ALA A 202 13.23 -16.16 -8.91
N ARG A 203 14.36 -15.45 -9.05
CA ARG A 203 14.53 -14.48 -10.15
C ARG A 203 14.33 -15.24 -11.46
N LYS A 204 13.26 -14.91 -12.19
CA LYS A 204 13.08 -15.35 -13.57
C LYS A 204 14.01 -14.59 -14.50
#